data_AF-A0AAW8KW54-F1
#
_entry.id   AF-A0AAW8KW54-F1
#
_cell.length_a   1.000
_cell.length_b   1.000
_cell.length_c   1.000
_cell.angle_alpha   90.00
_cell.angle_beta   90.00
_cell.angle_gamma   90.00
#
_symmetry.space_group_name_H-M   'P 1'
#
loop_
_entity.id
_entity.type
_entity.pdbx_description
1 polymer ?
#
loop_
_entity_poly.entity_id
_entity_poly.type
_entity_poly.pdbx_seq_one_letter_code
_entity_poly.pdbx_strand_id
1 'polypeptide(L)'
;MVLSIICASFFENDPKESFLNTVYTISGIMFSIGMGVLCTLNPDKVKNDVYYRGIKENVISVRNSYIVYFFLISIVYLFFQLKPNAKLELFTIKDIEIIVKISYVAITLNILGILYFIANFIQIQKLGFEISDKTRS
;
A
#
# COMPACT_ATOMS: atom_id res chain seq x y z
N MET A 1 5.21 2.03 7.71
CA MET A 1 4.70 2.81 8.85
C MET A 1 5.84 3.45 9.66
N VAL A 2 6.84 2.70 10.14
CA VAL A 2 8.00 3.30 10.85
C VAL A 2 8.85 4.18 9.92
N LEU A 3 9.15 3.70 8.70
CA LEU A 3 9.89 4.47 7.68
C LEU A 3 9.18 5.78 7.28
N SER A 4 7.85 5.78 7.21
CA SER A 4 7.09 6.98 6.88
C SER A 4 7.18 8.07 7.96
N ILE A 5 7.27 7.67 9.23
CA ILE A 5 7.39 8.60 10.35
C ILE A 5 8.79 9.25 10.36
N ILE A 6 9.83 8.47 10.04
CA ILE A 6 11.21 8.96 9.96
C ILE A 6 11.37 9.96 8.80
N CYS A 7 10.90 9.62 7.59
CA CYS A 7 10.98 10.52 6.44
C CYS A 7 10.17 11.81 6.61
N ALA A 8 9.02 11.76 7.29
CA ALA A 8 8.18 12.92 7.56
C ALA A 8 8.86 13.96 8.48
N SER A 9 9.86 13.54 9.27
CA SER A 9 10.53 14.41 10.25
C SER A 9 11.57 15.35 9.63
N PHE A 10 11.91 15.18 8.34
CA PHE A 10 12.97 15.96 7.66
C PHE A 10 12.46 17.13 6.79
N PHE A 11 11.14 17.30 6.64
CA PHE A 11 10.58 18.33 5.76
C PHE A 11 9.89 19.45 6.56
N GLU A 12 10.35 20.69 6.40
CA GLU A 12 9.78 21.87 7.09
C GLU A 12 8.54 22.45 6.36
N ASN A 13 8.47 22.36 5.02
CA ASN A 13 7.46 23.02 4.19
C ASN A 13 6.15 22.25 4.00
N ASP A 14 5.04 22.78 4.51
CA ASP A 14 3.72 22.14 4.37
C ASP A 14 3.41 21.75 2.93
N PRO A 15 3.17 20.44 2.67
CA PRO A 15 2.92 19.98 1.33
C PRO A 15 1.55 20.48 0.85
N LYS A 16 1.47 20.83 -0.44
CA LYS A 16 0.23 21.30 -1.05
C LYS A 16 -0.85 20.22 -0.98
N GLU A 17 -2.05 20.59 -0.58
CA GLU A 17 -3.20 19.68 -0.50
C GLU A 17 -3.49 18.97 -1.84
N SER A 18 -3.37 19.70 -2.94
CA SER A 18 -3.52 19.17 -4.30
C SER A 18 -2.53 18.04 -4.62
N PHE A 19 -1.32 18.08 -4.04
CA PHE A 19 -0.35 17.01 -4.19
C PHE A 19 -0.82 15.75 -3.47
N LEU A 20 -1.23 15.84 -2.20
CA LEU A 20 -1.73 14.67 -1.47
C LEU A 20 -2.94 14.04 -2.16
N ASN A 21 -3.89 14.85 -2.63
CA ASN A 21 -5.08 14.36 -3.34
C ASN A 21 -4.69 13.58 -4.61
N THR A 22 -3.67 14.07 -5.33
CA THR A 22 -3.11 13.38 -6.50
C THR A 22 -2.49 12.04 -6.12
N VAL A 23 -1.64 12.00 -5.08
CA VAL A 23 -0.99 10.75 -4.64
C VAL A 23 -2.02 9.73 -4.12
N TYR A 24 -3.05 10.17 -3.40
CA TYR A 24 -4.13 9.28 -2.96
C TYR A 24 -4.91 8.69 -4.14
N THR A 25 -5.19 9.51 -5.16
CA THR A 25 -5.84 9.05 -6.39
C THR A 25 -5.01 7.97 -7.09
N ILE A 26 -3.70 8.18 -7.22
CA ILE A 26 -2.77 7.19 -7.80
C ILE A 26 -2.78 5.90 -6.98
N SER A 27 -2.80 6.00 -5.65
CA SER A 27 -2.90 4.83 -4.74
C SER A 27 -4.17 4.03 -4.99
N GLY A 28 -5.32 4.71 -5.16
CA GLY A 28 -6.60 4.08 -5.49
C GLY A 28 -6.62 3.39 -6.84
N ILE A 29 -6.01 4.01 -7.86
CA ILE A 29 -5.86 3.40 -9.20
C ILE A 29 -5.00 2.13 -9.10
N MET A 30 -3.84 2.19 -8.45
CA MET A 30 -2.95 1.03 -8.30
C MET A 30 -3.57 -0.10 -7.49
N PHE A 31 -4.32 0.22 -6.43
CA PHE A 31 -5.09 -0.76 -5.68
C PHE A 31 -6.13 -1.47 -6.58
N SER A 32 -6.87 -0.69 -7.37
CA SER A 32 -7.92 -1.22 -8.27
C SER A 32 -7.35 -2.13 -9.35
N ILE A 33 -6.23 -1.73 -9.98
CA ILE A 33 -5.52 -2.54 -10.98
C ILE A 33 -5.00 -3.83 -10.34
N GLY A 34 -4.38 -3.74 -9.17
CA GLY A 34 -3.84 -4.89 -8.45
C GLY A 34 -4.90 -5.91 -8.07
N MET A 35 -6.01 -5.46 -7.50
CA MET A 35 -7.16 -6.32 -7.17
C MET A 35 -7.80 -6.93 -8.41
N GLY A 36 -7.90 -6.19 -9.51
CA GLY A 36 -8.43 -6.72 -10.78
C GLY A 36 -7.63 -7.91 -11.31
N VAL A 37 -6.30 -7.83 -11.28
CA VAL A 37 -5.44 -8.96 -11.67
C VAL A 37 -5.53 -10.10 -10.66
N LEU A 38 -5.60 -9.78 -9.37
CA LEU A 38 -5.67 -10.80 -8.33
C LEU A 38 -6.96 -11.64 -8.42
N CYS A 39 -8.10 -11.00 -8.71
CA CYS A 39 -9.38 -11.67 -8.90
C CYS A 39 -9.47 -12.50 -10.19
N THR A 40 -8.65 -12.21 -11.20
CA THR A 40 -8.64 -12.96 -12.48
C THR A 40 -7.67 -14.15 -12.45
N LEU A 41 -6.82 -14.27 -11.43
CA LEU A 41 -6.01 -15.47 -11.22
C LEU A 41 -6.90 -16.66 -10.90
N ASN A 42 -6.95 -17.60 -11.84
CA ASN A 42 -7.61 -18.87 -11.64
C ASN A 42 -6.57 -19.99 -11.50
N PRO A 43 -6.27 -20.44 -10.27
CA PRO A 43 -5.36 -21.56 -10.05
C PRO A 43 -6.00 -22.93 -10.34
N ASP A 44 -7.31 -23.03 -10.60
CA ASP A 44 -8.04 -24.33 -10.76
C ASP A 44 -7.54 -25.17 -11.93
N LYS A 45 -6.73 -24.57 -12.81
CA LYS A 45 -6.07 -25.23 -13.93
C LYS A 45 -4.83 -26.04 -13.54
N VAL A 46 -4.34 -25.89 -12.31
CA VAL A 46 -3.16 -26.59 -11.78
C VAL A 46 -3.56 -27.99 -11.31
N LYS A 47 -3.07 -29.04 -11.97
CA LYS A 47 -3.38 -30.44 -11.65
C LYS A 47 -2.74 -30.97 -10.35
N ASN A 48 -1.75 -30.26 -9.80
CA ASN A 48 -1.07 -30.65 -8.56
C ASN A 48 -1.74 -29.97 -7.36
N ASP A 49 -2.46 -30.74 -6.55
CA ASP A 49 -3.23 -30.24 -5.39
C ASP A 49 -2.38 -29.54 -4.33
N VAL A 50 -1.14 -30.00 -4.11
CA VAL A 50 -0.22 -29.38 -3.14
C VAL A 50 0.21 -28.00 -3.63
N TYR A 51 0.54 -27.89 -4.92
CA TYR A 51 0.93 -26.62 -5.55
C TYR A 51 -0.26 -25.67 -5.66
N TYR A 52 -1.45 -26.20 -5.99
CA TYR A 52 -2.71 -25.45 -6.03
C TYR A 52 -3.03 -24.79 -4.69
N ARG A 53 -2.98 -25.56 -3.60
CA ARG A 53 -3.32 -25.04 -2.26
C ARG A 53 -2.34 -23.94 -1.83
N GLY A 54 -1.05 -24.13 -2.09
CA GLY A 54 -0.02 -23.12 -1.80
C GLY A 54 -0.23 -21.82 -2.59
N ILE A 55 -0.56 -21.90 -3.88
CA ILE A 55 -0.90 -20.71 -4.69
C ILE A 55 -2.13 -20.01 -4.12
N LYS A 56 -3.20 -20.76 -3.85
CA LYS A 56 -4.47 -20.21 -3.36
C LYS A 56 -4.28 -19.46 -2.03
N GLU A 57 -3.54 -20.04 -1.09
CA GLU A 57 -3.23 -19.40 0.19
C GLU A 57 -2.42 -18.12 0.01
N ASN A 58 -1.41 -18.14 -0.87
CA ASN A 58 -0.60 -16.95 -1.18
C ASN A 58 -1.43 -15.84 -1.83
N VAL A 59 -2.27 -16.16 -2.81
CA VAL A 59 -3.15 -15.20 -3.48
C VAL A 59 -4.11 -14.56 -2.48
N ILE A 60 -4.71 -15.36 -1.59
CA ILE A 60 -5.60 -14.85 -0.52
C ILE A 60 -4.83 -13.97 0.47
N SER A 61 -3.62 -14.36 0.86
CA SER A 61 -2.76 -13.59 1.77
C SER A 61 -2.40 -12.22 1.19
N VAL A 62 -2.00 -12.17 -0.08
CA VAL A 62 -1.69 -10.91 -0.76
C VAL A 62 -2.96 -10.06 -0.92
N ARG A 63 -4.10 -10.65 -1.28
CA ARG A 63 -5.39 -9.94 -1.33
C ARG A 63 -5.72 -9.24 -0.03
N ASN A 64 -5.64 -9.98 1.09
CA ASN A 64 -5.94 -9.45 2.40
C ASN A 64 -4.96 -8.33 2.76
N SER A 65 -3.69 -8.47 2.41
CA SER A 65 -2.68 -7.42 2.58
C SER A 65 -3.05 -6.15 1.78
N TYR A 66 -3.43 -6.28 0.50
CA TYR A 66 -3.88 -5.14 -0.31
C TYR A 66 -5.03 -4.38 0.34
N ILE A 67 -6.05 -5.12 0.81
CA ILE A 67 -7.22 -4.53 1.47
C ILE A 67 -6.81 -3.80 2.75
N VAL A 68 -5.99 -4.42 3.60
CA VAL A 68 -5.55 -3.82 4.87
C VAL A 68 -4.73 -2.55 4.63
N TYR A 69 -3.75 -2.59 3.71
CA TYR A 69 -2.95 -1.41 3.41
C TYR A 69 -3.78 -0.29 2.79
N PHE A 70 -4.68 -0.62 1.86
CA PHE A 70 -5.55 0.38 1.26
C PHE A 70 -6.47 1.02 2.29
N PHE A 71 -7.06 0.21 3.18
CA PHE A 71 -7.89 0.70 4.28
C PHE A 71 -7.13 1.65 5.22
N LEU A 72 -5.89 1.30 5.60
CA LEU A 72 -5.04 2.17 6.43
C LEU A 72 -4.71 3.50 5.73
N ILE A 73 -4.36 3.45 4.43
CA ILE A 73 -4.09 4.64 3.62
C ILE A 73 -5.35 5.53 3.55
N SER A 74 -6.52 4.95 3.32
CA SER A 74 -7.80 5.66 3.28
C SER A 74 -8.16 6.32 4.61
N ILE A 75 -7.98 5.62 5.74
CA ILE A 75 -8.22 6.21 7.07
C ILE A 75 -7.32 7.42 7.29
N VAL A 76 -6.01 7.29 7.05
CA VAL A 76 -5.05 8.38 7.28
C VAL A 76 -5.35 9.56 6.35
N TYR A 77 -5.73 9.30 5.10
CA TYR A 77 -6.14 10.34 4.17
C TYR A 77 -7.42 11.07 4.61
N LEU A 78 -8.43 10.34 5.09
CA LEU A 78 -9.66 10.94 5.63
C LEU A 78 -9.38 11.79 6.87
N PHE A 79 -8.51 11.31 7.78
CA PHE A 79 -8.09 12.11 8.94
C PHE A 79 -7.37 13.39 8.54
N PHE A 80 -6.50 13.33 7.53
CA PHE A 80 -5.86 14.52 6.97
C PHE A 80 -6.91 15.51 6.42
N GLN A 81 -7.90 15.03 5.65
CA GLN A 81 -8.96 15.87 5.09
C GLN A 81 -9.81 16.57 6.17
N LEU A 82 -10.07 15.90 7.30
CA LEU A 82 -10.81 16.48 8.42
C LEU A 82 -9.98 17.48 9.25
N LYS A 83 -8.68 17.23 9.40
CA LYS A 83 -7.78 18.02 10.26
C LYS A 83 -6.40 18.18 9.59
N PRO A 84 -6.27 18.99 8.53
CA PRO A 84 -5.04 19.07 7.73
C PRO A 84 -3.85 19.64 8.52
N ASN A 85 -4.10 20.47 9.54
CA ASN A 85 -3.07 21.08 10.38
C ASN A 85 -2.81 20.30 11.68
N ALA A 86 -3.32 19.07 11.82
CA ALA A 86 -3.06 18.26 13.01
C ALA A 86 -1.56 17.93 13.11
N LYS A 87 -1.02 18.16 14.31
CA LYS A 87 0.35 17.82 14.68
C LYS A 87 0.28 16.66 15.67
N LEU A 88 1.10 15.64 15.43
CA LEU A 88 1.33 14.55 16.36
C LEU A 88 2.65 14.83 17.08
N GLU A 89 2.57 15.13 18.36
CA GLU A 89 3.72 15.21 19.26
C GLU A 89 4.08 13.78 19.67
N LEU A 90 5.19 13.26 19.15
CA LEU A 90 5.53 11.84 19.31
C LEU A 90 6.39 11.58 20.54
N PHE A 91 7.47 12.35 20.76
CA PHE A 91 8.35 12.20 21.92
C PHE A 91 9.09 13.50 22.22
N THR A 92 9.16 13.88 23.50
CA THR A 92 10.04 14.94 24.00
C THR A 92 11.23 14.26 24.68
N ILE A 93 12.43 14.34 24.08
CA ILE A 93 13.66 13.89 24.73
C ILE A 93 14.55 15.12 24.88
N LYS A 94 14.79 15.54 26.13
CA LYS A 94 15.79 16.56 26.54
C LYS A 94 15.99 17.69 25.51
N ASP A 95 14.98 18.54 25.35
CA ASP A 95 14.96 19.75 24.51
C ASP A 95 14.83 19.55 22.99
N ILE A 96 14.63 18.33 22.49
CA ILE A 96 14.26 18.09 21.09
C ILE A 96 12.79 17.66 21.02
N GLU A 97 11.94 18.55 20.50
CA GLU A 97 10.54 18.26 20.17
C GLU A 97 10.46 17.71 18.74
N ILE A 98 10.19 16.40 18.60
CA ILE A 98 9.89 15.82 17.30
C ILE A 98 8.39 15.99 17.04
N ILE A 99 8.04 17.06 16.33
CA ILE A 99 6.68 17.35 15.89
C ILE A 99 6.50 16.76 14.48
N VAL A 100 5.63 15.76 14.36
CA VAL A 100 5.30 15.18 13.04
C VAL A 100 3.94 15.71 12.59
N LYS A 101 3.92 16.41 11.46
CA LYS A 101 2.66 16.85 10.85
C LYS A 101 1.96 15.67 10.16
N ILE A 102 0.65 15.55 10.36
CA ILE A 102 -0.18 14.49 9.77
C ILE A 102 -0.06 14.46 8.24
N SER A 103 0.14 15.62 7.61
CA SER A 103 0.28 15.81 6.15
C SER A 103 1.42 14.99 5.57
N TYR A 104 2.59 15.01 6.22
CA TYR A 104 3.74 14.23 5.75
C TYR A 104 3.58 12.75 5.99
N VAL A 105 2.98 12.36 7.12
CA VAL A 105 2.64 10.95 7.38
C VAL A 105 1.73 10.44 6.29
N ALA A 106 0.70 11.21 5.92
CA ALA A 106 -0.23 10.84 4.85
C ALA A 106 0.48 10.71 3.50
N ILE A 107 1.33 11.67 3.11
CA ILE A 107 2.06 11.60 1.84
C ILE A 107 2.99 10.39 1.80
N THR A 108 3.85 10.24 2.81
CA THR A 108 4.84 9.18 2.79
C THR A 108 4.17 7.81 2.88
N LEU A 109 3.08 7.68 3.65
CA LEU A 109 2.29 6.46 3.68
C LEU A 109 1.68 6.13 2.31
N ASN A 110 1.12 7.12 1.62
CA ASN A 110 0.59 6.93 0.26
C ASN A 110 1.67 6.51 -0.74
N ILE A 111 2.83 7.19 -0.74
CA ILE A 111 3.96 6.85 -1.64
C ILE A 111 4.46 5.43 -1.36
N LEU A 112 4.71 5.09 -0.10
CA LEU A 112 5.12 3.74 0.28
C LEU A 112 4.04 2.70 -0.06
N GLY A 113 2.78 3.05 0.10
CA GLY A 113 1.64 2.23 -0.30
C GLY A 113 1.62 1.94 -1.80
N ILE A 114 1.81 2.97 -2.63
CA ILE A 114 1.94 2.82 -4.08
C ILE A 114 3.08 1.87 -4.43
N LEU A 115 4.27 2.10 -3.87
CA LEU A 115 5.44 1.24 -4.14
C LEU A 115 5.17 -0.21 -3.72
N TYR A 116 4.52 -0.41 -2.57
CA TYR A 116 4.10 -1.73 -2.11
C TYR A 116 3.10 -2.38 -3.07
N PHE A 117 2.08 -1.65 -3.53
CA PHE A 117 1.11 -2.17 -4.50
C PHE A 117 1.76 -2.49 -5.85
N ILE A 118 2.73 -1.70 -6.32
CA ILE A 118 3.47 -2.00 -7.56
C ILE A 118 4.31 -3.26 -7.38
N ALA A 119 5.07 -3.36 -6.29
CA ALA A 119 5.97 -4.51 -6.06
C ALA A 119 5.19 -5.82 -5.93
N ASN A 120 4.06 -5.83 -5.22
CA ASN A 120 3.23 -7.03 -5.13
C ASN A 120 2.50 -7.32 -6.44
N PHE A 121 2.11 -6.29 -7.20
CA PHE A 121 1.45 -6.47 -8.49
C PHE A 121 2.36 -7.21 -9.47
N ILE A 122 3.62 -6.80 -9.58
CA ILE A 122 4.61 -7.46 -10.44
C ILE A 122 4.78 -8.93 -10.07
N GLN A 123 4.83 -9.25 -8.77
CA GLN A 123 4.96 -10.64 -8.30
C GLN A 123 3.73 -11.47 -8.64
N ILE A 124 2.53 -10.92 -8.40
CA ILE A 124 1.27 -11.59 -8.72
C ILE A 124 1.15 -11.84 -10.23
N GLN A 125 1.53 -10.87 -11.05
CA GLN A 125 1.49 -11.00 -12.49
C GLN A 125 2.45 -12.09 -12.99
N LYS A 126 3.67 -12.16 -12.43
CA LYS A 126 4.62 -13.25 -12.70
C LYS A 126 4.04 -14.62 -12.33
N LEU A 127 3.43 -14.73 -11.16
CA LEU A 127 2.77 -15.97 -10.72
C LEU A 127 1.64 -16.38 -11.68
N GLY A 128 0.86 -15.43 -12.17
CA GLY A 128 -0.18 -15.67 -13.17
C GLY A 128 0.37 -16.22 -14.49
N PHE A 129 1.50 -15.69 -14.96
CA PHE A 129 2.16 -16.21 -16.17
C PHE A 129 2.71 -17.63 -15.95
N GLU A 130 3.35 -17.90 -14.81
CA GLU A 130 3.86 -19.24 -14.49
C GLU A 130 2.74 -20.30 -14.42
N ILE A 131 1.58 -19.94 -13.86
CA ILE A 131 0.41 -20.82 -13.84
C ILE A 131 -0.08 -21.09 -15.27
N SER A 132 -0.18 -20.05 -16.10
CA SER A 132 -0.59 -20.17 -17.50
C SER A 132 0.35 -21.07 -18.31
N ASP A 133 1.66 -20.89 -18.17
CA ASP A 133 2.67 -21.66 -18.90
C ASP A 133 2.64 -23.14 -18.49
N LYS A 134 2.54 -23.45 -17.19
CA LYS A 134 2.42 -24.83 -16.69
C LYS A 134 1.12 -25.52 -17.09
N THR A 135 0.08 -24.77 -17.44
CA THR A 135 -1.18 -25.36 -17.91
C THR A 135 -1.17 -25.63 -19.42
N ARG A 136 -0.38 -24.87 -20.18
CA ARG A 136 -0.28 -24.99 -21.65
C ARG A 136 0.68 -26.09 -22.12
N SER A 137 1.51 -26.66 -21.23
CA SER A 137 2.32 -27.86 -21.46
C SER A 137 1.56 -29.13 -21.12
#